data_AF-A0A381Z788-F1
#
_entry.id   AF-A0A381Z788-F1
#
_cell.length_a   1.000
_cell.length_b   1.000
_cell.length_c   1.000
_cell.angle_alpha   90.00
_cell.angle_beta   90.00
_cell.angle_gamma   90.00
#
_symmetry.space_group_name_H-M   'P 1'
#
loop_
_entity.id
_entity.type
_entity.pdbx_description
1 polymer ?
#
loop_
_entity_poly.entity_id
_entity_poly.type
_entity_poly.pdbx_seq_one_letter_code
_entity_poly.pdbx_strand_id
1 'polypeptide(L)'
;MVEEMALIAGVDEAGRGPLAGPVVAAAVILPDDHMIKGLRDSKKLSKSKRETLFPIIHEQSIGVGVGQVGVKIIDEINIREATLKAMQIALGNLPKRPDRALIDGHPLKNQIIPNEGVVGGDDLIDSIKAASIIAKVTRDKIMEDYGRIFPEYSFEKHKGYGTKVHMEALDTHRATPIHRRSFKPVKYKMPTLTWLSDQKLIGWMGEKLAALHVHEKGMKVIEMNRNCPPHGEIDIIALDEDEMVFIEVKTAYKTNPNILGEKITQNKLTRLSHAIQAYQQDTEQIDSFRIDSLFVFLKKNNPMIEHFKGIHLD
;
A
#
# COMPACT_ATOMS: atom_id res chain seq x y z
N MET A 1 27.93 -36.59 12.81
CA MET A 1 27.80 -35.18 12.41
C MET A 1 26.35 -35.00 12.01
N VAL A 2 25.63 -34.08 12.65
CA VAL A 2 24.26 -33.77 12.23
C VAL A 2 24.44 -32.94 10.95
N GLU A 3 23.98 -33.47 9.81
CA GLU A 3 23.94 -32.71 8.56
C GLU A 3 23.05 -31.49 8.80
N GLU A 4 23.62 -30.29 8.74
CA GLU A 4 22.85 -29.06 8.87
C GLU A 4 21.91 -28.98 7.66
N MET A 5 20.59 -29.03 7.91
CA MET A 5 19.61 -29.07 6.83
C MET A 5 19.67 -27.78 6.02
N ALA A 6 19.80 -27.89 4.70
CA ALA A 6 19.89 -26.74 3.80
C ALA A 6 18.61 -25.91 3.86
N LEU A 7 18.74 -24.61 4.09
CA LEU A 7 17.64 -23.66 4.12
C LEU A 7 17.22 -23.30 2.70
N ILE A 8 16.01 -23.70 2.32
CA ILE A 8 15.47 -23.47 0.98
C ILE A 8 14.33 -22.45 1.07
N ALA A 9 14.49 -21.32 0.39
CA ALA A 9 13.43 -20.32 0.27
C ALA A 9 12.56 -20.60 -0.96
N GLY A 10 11.24 -20.63 -0.81
CA GLY A 10 10.30 -20.53 -1.93
C GLY A 10 9.92 -19.07 -2.18
N VAL A 11 9.78 -18.67 -3.45
CA VAL A 11 9.53 -17.27 -3.84
C VAL A 11 8.42 -17.20 -4.89
N ASP A 12 7.46 -16.30 -4.68
CA ASP A 12 6.37 -16.02 -5.64
C ASP A 12 5.92 -14.54 -5.54
N GLU A 13 5.20 -14.05 -6.56
CA GLU A 13 4.65 -12.71 -6.65
C GLU A 13 3.13 -12.61 -6.71
N ALA A 14 2.62 -11.45 -6.31
CA ALA A 14 1.27 -11.00 -6.59
C ALA A 14 1.27 -9.62 -7.24
N GLY A 15 0.34 -9.42 -8.19
CA GLY A 15 0.04 -8.09 -8.71
C GLY A 15 0.71 -7.69 -10.00
N ARG A 16 1.03 -8.62 -10.90
CA ARG A 16 1.58 -8.24 -12.22
C ARG A 16 0.56 -7.62 -13.18
N GLY A 17 -0.64 -8.19 -13.26
CA GLY A 17 -1.70 -7.75 -14.19
C GLY A 17 -2.49 -6.48 -13.84
N PRO A 18 -2.67 -6.08 -12.57
CA PRO A 18 -3.43 -4.88 -12.18
C PRO A 18 -2.98 -3.58 -12.86
N LEU A 19 -3.94 -2.66 -13.04
CA LEU A 19 -3.70 -1.31 -13.53
C LEU A 19 -3.21 -0.36 -12.43
N ALA A 20 -3.44 -0.70 -11.17
CA ALA A 20 -3.08 0.10 -10.00
C ALA A 20 -2.44 -0.73 -8.89
N GLY A 21 -1.66 -0.04 -8.06
CA GLY A 21 -0.96 -0.59 -6.91
C GLY A 21 0.36 -1.28 -7.24
N PRO A 22 1.11 -1.68 -6.21
CA PRO A 22 2.43 -2.26 -6.36
C PRO A 22 2.38 -3.69 -6.94
N VAL A 23 3.56 -4.18 -7.31
CA VAL A 23 3.86 -5.62 -7.33
C VAL A 23 4.50 -5.98 -5.99
N VAL A 24 4.07 -7.10 -5.42
CA VAL A 24 4.56 -7.61 -4.13
C VAL A 24 5.08 -9.01 -4.38
N ALA A 25 6.24 -9.35 -3.84
CA ALA A 25 6.76 -10.71 -3.79
C ALA A 25 7.01 -11.10 -2.34
N ALA A 26 7.00 -12.39 -2.08
CA ALA A 26 7.39 -12.95 -0.79
C ALA A 26 8.41 -14.07 -0.99
N ALA A 27 9.28 -14.24 0.00
CA ALA A 27 10.18 -15.36 0.14
C ALA A 27 9.88 -16.04 1.48
N VAL A 28 9.71 -17.36 1.49
CA VAL A 28 9.37 -18.13 2.69
C VAL A 28 10.31 -19.31 2.82
N ILE A 29 10.92 -19.48 3.98
CA ILE A 29 11.67 -20.68 4.36
C ILE A 29 10.79 -21.49 5.32
N LEU A 30 10.45 -22.72 4.96
CA LEU A 30 9.71 -23.62 5.84
C LEU A 30 10.68 -24.68 6.42
N PRO A 31 10.48 -25.11 7.68
CA PRO A 31 11.09 -26.35 8.18
C PRO A 31 10.61 -27.56 7.37
N ASP A 32 11.46 -28.56 7.18
CA ASP A 32 11.09 -29.78 6.46
C ASP A 32 9.96 -30.58 7.14
N ASP A 33 9.79 -30.40 8.46
CA ASP A 33 8.76 -31.02 9.29
C ASP A 33 7.56 -30.10 9.60
N HIS A 34 7.37 -29.03 8.80
CA HIS A 34 6.24 -28.12 9.01
C HIS A 34 4.89 -28.84 8.97
N MET A 35 3.94 -28.38 9.79
CA MET A 35 2.63 -29.03 9.95
C MET A 35 1.49 -28.25 9.27
N ILE A 36 1.82 -27.23 8.45
CA ILE A 36 0.85 -26.40 7.74
C ILE A 36 0.03 -27.25 6.76
N LYS A 37 -1.26 -27.41 7.05
CA LYS A 37 -2.20 -28.14 6.18
C LYS A 37 -2.89 -27.19 5.21
N GLY A 38 -3.11 -27.65 3.98
CA GLY A 38 -3.95 -26.93 3.00
C GLY A 38 -3.23 -25.87 2.18
N LEU A 39 -1.89 -25.82 2.22
CA LEU A 39 -1.09 -25.03 1.28
C LEU A 39 -1.42 -25.42 -0.17
N ARG A 40 -1.73 -24.42 -0.98
CA ARG A 40 -2.01 -24.48 -2.43
C ARG A 40 -1.71 -23.12 -3.04
N ASP A 41 -1.61 -23.06 -4.37
CA ASP A 41 -1.60 -21.79 -5.11
C ASP A 41 -2.68 -20.85 -4.55
N SER A 42 -2.25 -19.64 -4.18
CA SER A 42 -3.11 -18.59 -3.63
C SER A 42 -4.34 -18.30 -4.50
N LYS A 43 -4.25 -18.49 -5.82
CA LYS A 43 -5.36 -18.29 -6.77
C LYS A 43 -6.43 -19.38 -6.64
N LYS A 44 -6.06 -20.56 -6.14
CA LYS A 44 -6.96 -21.70 -5.90
C LYS A 44 -7.58 -21.69 -4.50
N LEU A 45 -7.23 -20.71 -3.67
CA LEU A 45 -7.75 -20.53 -2.32
C LEU A 45 -8.72 -19.35 -2.23
N SER A 46 -9.80 -19.53 -1.47
CA SER A 46 -10.69 -18.41 -1.12
C SER A 46 -9.96 -17.38 -0.26
N LYS A 47 -10.44 -16.12 -0.25
CA LYS A 47 -9.88 -15.04 0.58
C LYS A 47 -9.77 -15.47 2.06
N SER A 48 -10.87 -15.98 2.62
CA SER A 48 -10.90 -16.46 4.01
C SER A 48 -9.86 -17.54 4.30
N LYS A 49 -9.68 -18.54 3.42
CA LYS A 49 -8.64 -19.56 3.62
C LYS A 49 -7.23 -18.98 3.59
N ARG A 50 -6.96 -18.03 2.69
CA ARG A 50 -5.67 -17.33 2.64
C ARG A 50 -5.40 -16.54 3.92
N GLU A 51 -6.40 -15.83 4.44
CA GLU A 51 -6.30 -15.07 5.69
C GLU A 51 -6.10 -15.97 6.91
N THR A 52 -6.68 -17.18 6.93
CA THR A 52 -6.40 -18.17 7.98
C THR A 52 -4.97 -18.73 7.89
N LEU A 53 -4.47 -19.00 6.69
CA LEU A 53 -3.12 -19.55 6.50
C LEU A 53 -2.01 -18.51 6.72
N PHE A 54 -2.28 -17.23 6.46
CA PHE A 54 -1.30 -16.16 6.58
C PHE A 54 -0.58 -16.12 7.95
N PRO A 55 -1.26 -16.04 9.11
CA PRO A 55 -0.60 -16.07 10.41
C PRO A 55 0.09 -17.40 10.70
N ILE A 56 -0.49 -18.53 10.26
CA ILE A 56 0.09 -19.87 10.45
C ILE A 56 1.44 -20.00 9.72
N ILE A 57 1.53 -19.47 8.50
CA ILE A 57 2.78 -19.45 7.73
C ILE A 57 3.82 -18.61 8.47
N HIS A 58 3.46 -17.43 8.98
CA HIS A 58 4.38 -16.60 9.76
C HIS A 58 4.89 -17.32 11.01
N GLU A 59 4.00 -18.02 11.73
CA GLU A 59 4.34 -18.75 12.97
C GLU A 59 5.24 -19.98 12.72
N GLN A 60 4.95 -20.76 11.67
CA GLN A 60 5.64 -22.03 11.42
C GLN A 60 6.84 -21.92 10.46
N SER A 61 7.03 -20.77 9.81
CA SER A 61 8.19 -20.56 8.94
C SER A 61 9.47 -20.27 9.74
N ILE A 62 10.62 -20.65 9.17
CA ILE A 62 11.94 -20.22 9.66
C ILE A 62 12.14 -18.72 9.37
N GLY A 63 11.55 -18.23 8.29
CA GLY A 63 11.59 -16.82 7.93
C GLY A 63 10.66 -16.48 6.79
N VAL A 64 10.12 -15.26 6.86
CA VAL A 64 9.36 -14.62 5.78
C VAL A 64 10.02 -13.29 5.45
N GLY A 65 10.32 -13.09 4.16
CA GLY A 65 10.73 -11.80 3.62
C GLY A 65 9.70 -11.31 2.61
N VAL A 66 9.38 -10.02 2.65
CA VAL A 66 8.43 -9.40 1.71
C VAL A 66 9.13 -8.28 0.96
N GLY A 67 8.95 -8.25 -0.35
CA GLY A 67 9.45 -7.19 -1.22
C GLY A 67 8.33 -6.52 -1.97
N GLN A 68 8.34 -5.19 -2.00
CA GLN A 68 7.34 -4.38 -2.66
C GLN A 68 8.01 -3.41 -3.64
N VAL A 69 7.45 -3.30 -4.85
CA VAL A 69 7.88 -2.31 -5.84
C VAL A 69 6.67 -1.48 -6.27
N GLY A 70 6.72 -0.18 -5.98
CA GLY A 70 5.65 0.77 -6.24
C GLY A 70 5.53 1.19 -7.72
N VAL A 71 4.42 1.85 -8.06
CA VAL A 71 4.08 2.17 -9.46
C VAL A 71 5.09 3.07 -10.16
N LYS A 72 5.74 3.98 -9.44
CA LYS A 72 6.79 4.84 -9.99
C LYS A 72 7.93 4.01 -10.58
N ILE A 73 8.42 3.03 -9.82
CA ILE A 73 9.49 2.13 -10.28
C ILE A 73 8.96 1.20 -11.38
N ILE A 74 7.75 0.66 -11.26
CA ILE A 74 7.13 -0.18 -12.32
C ILE A 74 7.10 0.57 -13.66
N ASP A 75 6.73 1.85 -13.65
CA ASP A 75 6.68 2.67 -14.86
C ASP A 75 8.07 3.00 -15.42
N GLU A 76 9.11 3.07 -14.58
CA GLU A 76 10.50 3.32 -14.97
C GLU A 76 11.17 2.08 -15.58
N ILE A 77 11.02 0.91 -14.95
CA ILE A 77 11.78 -0.30 -15.32
C ILE A 77 10.95 -1.40 -15.98
N ASN A 78 9.65 -1.20 -16.19
CA ASN A 78 8.65 -2.18 -16.63
C ASN A 78 8.24 -3.24 -15.58
N ILE A 79 7.08 -3.88 -15.81
CA ILE A 79 6.49 -4.82 -14.85
C ILE A 79 7.31 -6.10 -14.64
N ARG A 80 8.04 -6.56 -15.66
CA ARG A 80 8.89 -7.76 -15.53
C ARG A 80 10.05 -7.46 -14.60
N GLU A 81 10.83 -6.41 -14.86
CA GLU A 81 11.98 -6.07 -14.01
C GLU A 81 11.55 -5.63 -12.62
N ALA A 82 10.41 -4.96 -12.47
CA ALA A 82 9.83 -4.65 -11.17
C ALA A 82 9.45 -5.90 -10.36
N THR A 83 8.97 -6.95 -11.03
CA THR A 83 8.70 -8.24 -10.38
C THR A 83 9.99 -8.88 -9.88
N LEU A 84 11.03 -8.95 -10.73
CA LEU A 84 12.33 -9.50 -10.36
C LEU A 84 12.95 -8.72 -9.19
N LYS A 85 12.84 -7.39 -9.22
CA LYS A 85 13.29 -6.51 -8.13
C LYS A 85 12.50 -6.77 -6.83
N ALA A 86 11.18 -6.97 -6.90
CA ALA A 86 10.38 -7.32 -5.72
C ALA A 86 10.84 -8.65 -5.11
N MET A 87 11.09 -9.68 -5.94
CA MET A 87 11.61 -10.98 -5.48
C MET A 87 13.00 -10.87 -4.84
N GLN A 88 13.90 -10.06 -5.42
CA GLN A 88 15.21 -9.80 -4.84
C GLN A 88 15.11 -9.11 -3.47
N ILE A 89 14.23 -8.11 -3.33
CA ILE A 89 13.96 -7.45 -2.05
C ILE A 89 13.38 -8.46 -1.05
N ALA A 90 12.45 -9.32 -1.47
CA ALA A 90 11.85 -10.33 -0.60
C ALA A 90 12.93 -11.29 -0.05
N LEU A 91 13.84 -11.77 -0.89
CA LEU A 91 14.97 -12.60 -0.45
C LEU A 91 15.94 -11.85 0.47
N GLY A 92 16.20 -10.57 0.20
CA GLY A 92 17.06 -9.73 1.05
C GLY A 92 16.45 -9.40 2.41
N ASN A 93 15.13 -9.46 2.54
CA ASN A 93 14.38 -9.20 3.77
C ASN A 93 14.14 -10.47 4.61
N LEU A 94 14.65 -11.64 4.19
CA LEU A 94 14.60 -12.84 5.02
C LEU A 94 15.48 -12.65 6.28
N PRO A 95 15.01 -13.05 7.47
CA PRO A 95 15.79 -12.92 8.72
C PRO A 95 17.04 -13.82 8.74
N LYS A 96 17.05 -14.88 7.92
CA LYS A 96 18.19 -15.76 7.70
C LYS A 96 18.42 -15.91 6.21
N ARG A 97 19.68 -15.84 5.79
CA ARG A 97 20.06 -16.07 4.39
C ARG A 97 19.83 -17.56 4.05
N PRO A 98 19.04 -17.88 3.02
CA PRO A 98 18.87 -19.26 2.57
C PRO A 98 20.10 -19.74 1.78
N ASP A 99 20.32 -21.05 1.77
CA ASP A 99 21.36 -21.71 0.98
C ASP A 99 21.00 -21.72 -0.51
N ARG A 100 19.70 -21.86 -0.83
CA ARG A 100 19.17 -21.72 -2.19
C ARG A 100 17.73 -21.20 -2.20
N ALA A 101 17.30 -20.71 -3.36
CA ALA A 101 15.93 -20.25 -3.58
C ALA A 101 15.26 -20.95 -4.78
N LEU A 102 13.99 -21.28 -4.63
CA LEU A 102 13.10 -21.83 -5.64
C LEU A 102 12.09 -20.75 -6.04
N ILE A 103 12.17 -20.31 -7.29
CA ILE A 103 11.40 -19.17 -7.79
C ILE A 103 10.24 -19.69 -8.64
N ASP A 104 9.01 -19.26 -8.40
CA ASP A 104 7.92 -19.57 -9.33
C ASP A 104 8.20 -18.95 -10.71
N GLY A 105 8.24 -19.80 -11.74
CA GLY A 105 8.59 -19.42 -13.10
C GLY A 105 10.10 -19.49 -13.40
N HIS A 106 10.75 -18.34 -13.53
CA HIS A 106 12.12 -18.24 -14.06
C HIS A 106 13.14 -17.84 -12.98
N PRO A 107 14.40 -18.32 -13.10
CA PRO A 107 15.44 -17.95 -12.16
C PRO A 107 15.74 -16.44 -12.19
N LEU A 108 16.13 -15.91 -11.03
CA LEU A 108 16.57 -14.54 -10.85
C LEU A 108 18.00 -14.39 -11.35
N LYS A 109 18.18 -13.58 -12.39
CA LYS A 109 19.49 -13.15 -12.86
C LYS A 109 20.14 -12.23 -11.83
N ASN A 110 21.47 -12.29 -11.73
CA ASN A 110 22.29 -11.45 -10.85
C ASN A 110 21.95 -11.55 -9.36
N GLN A 111 21.40 -12.69 -8.92
CA GLN A 111 21.14 -12.96 -7.51
C GLN A 111 22.33 -13.68 -6.87
N ILE A 112 22.70 -13.26 -5.66
CA ILE A 112 23.84 -13.82 -4.91
C ILE A 112 23.48 -15.19 -4.31
N ILE A 113 22.21 -15.36 -3.95
CA ILE A 113 21.66 -16.64 -3.49
C ILE A 113 21.50 -17.58 -4.70
N PRO A 114 22.09 -18.79 -4.67
CA PRO A 114 21.84 -19.82 -5.68
C PRO A 114 20.35 -20.03 -5.88
N ASN A 115 19.86 -19.99 -7.11
CA ASN A 115 18.43 -20.11 -7.36
C ASN A 115 18.11 -20.83 -8.66
N GLU A 116 16.94 -21.47 -8.68
CA GLU A 116 16.37 -22.12 -9.86
C GLU A 116 14.91 -21.71 -10.03
N GLY A 117 14.47 -21.66 -11.28
CA GLY A 117 13.07 -21.41 -11.62
C GLY A 117 12.30 -22.72 -11.69
N VAL A 118 11.11 -22.75 -11.08
CA VAL A 118 10.20 -23.89 -11.09
C VAL A 118 8.91 -23.46 -11.76
N VAL A 119 8.63 -24.00 -12.95
CA VAL A 119 7.40 -23.67 -13.67
C VAL A 119 6.21 -24.30 -12.95
N GLY A 120 5.26 -23.48 -12.48
CA GLY A 120 4.13 -23.96 -11.68
C GLY A 120 4.55 -24.38 -10.27
N GLY A 121 5.58 -23.71 -9.73
CA GLY A 121 6.10 -23.99 -8.40
C GLY A 121 5.04 -23.78 -7.31
N ASP A 122 4.12 -22.83 -7.54
CA ASP A 122 2.96 -22.53 -6.68
C ASP A 122 1.96 -23.70 -6.55
N ASP A 123 2.08 -24.74 -7.35
CA ASP A 123 1.31 -25.99 -7.23
C ASP A 123 2.10 -27.17 -6.66
N LEU A 124 3.43 -27.10 -6.73
CA LEU A 124 4.31 -28.24 -6.46
C LEU A 124 5.02 -28.12 -5.12
N ILE A 125 5.50 -26.93 -4.77
CA ILE A 125 6.45 -26.73 -3.68
C ILE A 125 5.81 -25.93 -2.55
N ASP A 126 5.87 -26.48 -1.34
CA ASP A 126 5.15 -25.91 -0.19
C ASP A 126 5.66 -24.52 0.23
N SER A 127 6.96 -24.27 0.14
CA SER A 127 7.52 -22.94 0.38
C SER A 127 7.09 -21.91 -0.68
N ILE A 128 6.92 -22.32 -1.94
CA ILE A 128 6.40 -21.44 -3.01
C ILE A 128 4.89 -21.21 -2.80
N LYS A 129 4.11 -22.24 -2.47
CA LYS A 129 2.70 -22.10 -2.07
C LYS A 129 2.54 -21.10 -0.93
N ALA A 130 3.36 -21.21 0.11
CA ALA A 130 3.36 -20.30 1.24
C ALA A 130 3.72 -18.87 0.79
N ALA A 131 4.76 -18.69 -0.02
CA ALA A 131 5.14 -17.39 -0.58
C ALA A 131 4.00 -16.76 -1.41
N SER A 132 3.30 -17.55 -2.23
CA SER A 132 2.14 -17.10 -3.02
C SER A 132 1.05 -16.51 -2.13
N ILE A 133 0.78 -17.15 -0.98
CA ILE A 133 -0.23 -16.73 -0.02
C ILE A 133 0.21 -15.44 0.67
N ILE A 134 1.46 -15.37 1.17
CA ILE A 134 2.00 -14.17 1.82
C ILE A 134 1.96 -12.98 0.86
N ALA A 135 2.48 -13.13 -0.36
CA ALA A 135 2.50 -12.05 -1.35
C ALA A 135 1.07 -11.58 -1.69
N LYS A 136 0.14 -12.53 -1.86
CA LYS A 136 -1.24 -12.24 -2.23
C LYS A 136 -2.01 -11.54 -1.12
N VAL A 137 -1.95 -12.02 0.13
CA VAL A 137 -2.66 -11.42 1.27
C VAL A 137 -2.09 -10.04 1.57
N THR A 138 -0.75 -9.90 1.58
CA THR A 138 -0.09 -8.61 1.79
C THR A 138 -0.53 -7.58 0.75
N ARG A 139 -0.49 -7.95 -0.53
CA ARG A 139 -0.94 -7.05 -1.60
C ARG A 139 -2.43 -6.73 -1.50
N ASP A 140 -3.26 -7.72 -1.20
CA ASP A 140 -4.71 -7.51 -1.08
C ASP A 140 -5.02 -6.51 0.04
N LYS A 141 -4.29 -6.55 1.17
CA LYS A 141 -4.40 -5.57 2.27
C LYS A 141 -4.00 -4.15 1.84
N ILE A 142 -2.89 -3.99 1.12
CA ILE A 142 -2.48 -2.69 0.55
C ILE A 142 -3.57 -2.12 -0.35
N MET A 143 -4.19 -2.95 -1.19
CA MET A 143 -5.27 -2.50 -2.07
C MET A 143 -6.56 -2.17 -1.32
N GLU A 144 -6.81 -2.79 -0.16
CA GLU A 144 -7.92 -2.43 0.73
C GLU A 144 -7.68 -1.08 1.40
N ASP A 145 -6.44 -0.81 1.83
CA ASP A 145 -6.03 0.50 2.34
C ASP A 145 -6.17 1.58 1.26
N TYR A 146 -5.77 1.29 0.02
CA TYR A 146 -6.04 2.18 -1.11
C TYR A 146 -7.53 2.34 -1.43
N GLY A 147 -8.38 1.35 -1.13
CA GLY A 147 -9.83 1.49 -1.25
C GLY A 147 -10.40 2.54 -0.29
N ARG A 148 -9.83 2.65 0.92
CA ARG A 148 -10.19 3.72 1.88
C ARG A 148 -9.74 5.08 1.40
N ILE A 149 -8.54 5.17 0.81
CA ILE A 149 -8.02 6.43 0.27
C ILE A 149 -8.79 6.86 -0.99
N PHE A 150 -9.12 5.92 -1.87
CA PHE A 150 -9.77 6.17 -3.17
C PHE A 150 -11.11 5.42 -3.29
N PRO A 151 -12.13 5.77 -2.49
CA PRO A 151 -13.40 5.06 -2.45
C PRO A 151 -14.13 5.03 -3.81
N GLU A 152 -13.88 6.03 -4.67
CA GLU A 152 -14.49 6.17 -6.00
C GLU A 152 -14.09 5.03 -6.95
N TYR A 153 -13.02 4.29 -6.64
CA TYR A 153 -12.46 3.25 -7.50
C TYR A 153 -12.81 1.85 -7.02
N SER A 154 -13.23 1.65 -5.76
CA SER A 154 -13.51 0.32 -5.18
C SER A 154 -12.34 -0.67 -5.25
N PHE A 155 -11.10 -0.20 -5.00
CA PHE A 155 -9.88 -1.02 -5.06
C PHE A 155 -9.92 -2.23 -4.12
N GLU A 156 -10.64 -2.13 -3.02
CA GLU A 156 -10.88 -3.21 -2.06
C GLU A 156 -11.65 -4.39 -2.67
N LYS A 157 -12.36 -4.21 -3.80
CA LYS A 157 -13.09 -5.28 -4.47
C LYS A 157 -12.25 -5.96 -5.54
N HIS A 158 -11.80 -5.18 -6.52
CA HIS A 158 -11.13 -5.71 -7.71
C HIS A 158 -9.58 -5.65 -7.63
N LYS A 159 -9.01 -5.18 -6.52
CA LYS A 159 -7.55 -5.23 -6.24
C LYS A 159 -6.68 -4.57 -7.31
N GLY A 160 -7.23 -3.56 -8.01
CA GLY A 160 -6.58 -2.82 -9.09
C GLY A 160 -6.66 -3.49 -10.47
N TYR A 161 -7.26 -4.68 -10.63
CA TYR A 161 -7.48 -5.29 -11.94
C TYR A 161 -8.46 -4.45 -12.78
N GLY A 162 -8.29 -4.44 -14.10
CA GLY A 162 -9.11 -3.66 -15.04
C GLY A 162 -10.49 -4.28 -15.27
N THR A 163 -11.30 -4.40 -14.22
CA THR A 163 -12.70 -4.82 -14.31
C THR A 163 -13.55 -3.70 -14.90
N LYS A 164 -14.79 -4.01 -15.32
CA LYS A 164 -15.74 -3.00 -15.83
C LYS A 164 -15.89 -1.81 -14.87
N VAL A 165 -16.08 -2.08 -13.58
CA VAL A 165 -16.18 -1.07 -12.52
C VAL A 165 -14.94 -0.16 -12.48
N HIS A 166 -13.74 -0.74 -12.56
CA HIS A 166 -12.50 0.03 -12.53
C HIS A 166 -12.32 0.90 -13.79
N MET A 167 -12.73 0.37 -14.96
CA MET A 167 -12.68 1.12 -16.22
C MET A 167 -13.67 2.30 -16.21
N GLU A 168 -14.87 2.11 -15.68
CA GLU A 168 -15.87 3.18 -15.51
C GLU A 168 -15.38 4.26 -14.52
N ALA A 169 -14.71 3.87 -13.43
CA ALA A 169 -14.08 4.80 -12.51
C ALA A 169 -12.94 5.59 -13.19
N LEU A 170 -12.12 4.95 -14.03
CA LEU A 170 -11.08 5.63 -14.81
C LEU A 170 -11.65 6.62 -15.84
N ASP A 171 -12.82 6.33 -16.40
CA ASP A 171 -13.50 7.22 -17.33
C ASP A 171 -14.07 8.46 -16.63
N THR A 172 -14.67 8.26 -15.46
CA THR A 172 -15.31 9.32 -14.66
C THR A 172 -14.30 10.17 -13.89
N HIS A 173 -13.41 9.51 -13.14
CA HIS A 173 -12.53 10.14 -12.15
C HIS A 173 -11.07 10.28 -12.61
N ARG A 174 -10.72 9.75 -13.79
CA ARG A 174 -9.34 9.70 -14.33
C ARG A 174 -8.42 8.83 -13.47
N ALA A 175 -7.14 8.73 -13.83
CA ALA A 175 -6.17 7.93 -13.10
C ALA A 175 -5.65 8.66 -11.84
N THR A 176 -5.44 7.91 -10.77
CA THR A 176 -4.87 8.37 -9.49
C THR A 176 -3.35 8.17 -9.43
N PRO A 177 -2.65 8.71 -8.41
CA PRO A 177 -1.21 8.51 -8.24
C PRO A 177 -0.76 7.04 -8.09
N ILE A 178 -1.65 6.13 -7.67
CA ILE A 178 -1.34 4.69 -7.54
C ILE A 178 -1.58 3.89 -8.82
N HIS A 179 -1.98 4.53 -9.92
CA HIS A 179 -2.12 3.85 -11.20
C HIS A 179 -0.77 3.75 -11.94
N ARG A 180 -0.58 2.66 -12.67
CA ARG A 180 0.62 2.38 -13.49
C ARG A 180 0.49 3.12 -14.81
N ARG A 181 1.15 4.29 -14.92
CA ARG A 181 1.00 5.22 -16.04
C ARG A 181 1.43 4.61 -17.37
N SER A 182 2.34 3.64 -17.34
CA SER A 182 2.83 2.92 -18.51
C SER A 182 1.81 1.94 -19.11
N PHE A 183 0.76 1.56 -18.37
CA PHE A 183 -0.23 0.58 -18.83
C PHE A 183 -1.24 1.24 -19.77
N LYS A 184 -1.51 0.60 -20.92
CA LYS A 184 -2.30 1.18 -22.02
C LYS A 184 -3.60 1.88 -21.59
N PRO A 185 -4.54 1.26 -20.85
CA PRO A 185 -5.78 1.98 -20.49
C PRO A 185 -5.52 3.19 -19.58
N VAL A 186 -4.55 3.12 -18.67
CA VAL A 186 -4.20 4.20 -17.73
C VAL A 186 -3.55 5.38 -18.45
N LYS A 187 -2.64 5.11 -19.38
CA LYS A 187 -1.88 6.13 -20.12
C LYS A 187 -2.79 7.20 -20.73
N TYR A 188 -3.97 6.81 -21.22
CA TYR A 188 -4.94 7.71 -21.87
C TYR A 188 -5.97 8.31 -20.91
N LYS A 189 -5.90 7.99 -19.62
CA LYS A 189 -6.83 8.44 -18.58
C LYS A 189 -6.14 9.27 -17.50
N MET A 190 -4.90 9.71 -17.71
CA MET A 190 -4.17 10.56 -16.77
C MET A 190 -4.81 11.96 -16.67
N PRO A 191 -5.07 12.48 -15.45
CA PRO A 191 -5.52 13.85 -15.28
C PRO A 191 -4.38 14.84 -15.50
N THR A 192 -4.71 16.05 -15.96
CA THR A 192 -3.80 17.20 -15.91
C THR A 192 -4.15 18.07 -14.70
N LEU A 193 -3.20 18.86 -14.21
CA LEU A 193 -3.50 19.82 -13.13
C LEU A 193 -4.52 20.89 -13.56
N THR A 194 -4.55 21.24 -14.85
CA THR A 194 -5.61 22.10 -15.41
C THR A 194 -6.96 21.42 -15.30
N TRP A 195 -7.09 20.17 -15.76
CA TRP A 195 -8.33 19.40 -15.63
C TRP A 195 -8.80 19.28 -14.18
N LEU A 196 -7.89 18.96 -13.24
CA LEU A 196 -8.22 18.91 -11.81
C LEU A 196 -8.74 20.27 -11.29
N SER A 197 -8.12 21.37 -11.72
CA SER A 197 -8.57 22.71 -11.37
C SER A 197 -9.95 23.02 -11.93
N ASP A 198 -10.19 22.70 -13.20
CA ASP A 198 -11.46 22.96 -13.89
C ASP A 198 -12.61 22.16 -13.27
N GLN A 199 -12.32 20.95 -12.79
CA GLN A 199 -13.28 20.09 -12.08
C GLN A 199 -13.38 20.37 -10.57
N LYS A 200 -12.66 21.37 -10.03
CA LYS A 200 -12.58 21.68 -8.60
C LYS A 200 -12.07 20.51 -7.72
N LEU A 201 -11.19 19.68 -8.28
CA LEU A 201 -10.61 18.48 -7.65
C LEU A 201 -9.18 18.70 -7.10
N ILE A 202 -8.73 19.96 -6.98
CA ILE A 202 -7.39 20.26 -6.43
C ILE A 202 -7.29 19.86 -4.97
N GLY A 203 -8.28 20.24 -4.13
CA GLY A 203 -8.33 19.85 -2.71
C GLY A 203 -8.36 18.33 -2.56
N TRP A 204 -9.28 17.67 -3.27
CA TRP A 204 -9.39 16.22 -3.33
C TRP A 204 -8.03 15.55 -3.66
N MET A 205 -7.32 16.00 -4.70
CA MET A 205 -6.02 15.43 -5.05
C MET A 205 -4.98 15.64 -3.93
N GLY A 206 -5.01 16.78 -3.27
CA GLY A 206 -4.11 17.05 -2.15
C GLY A 206 -4.38 16.15 -0.95
N GLU A 207 -5.65 15.98 -0.55
CA GLU A 207 -6.05 15.02 0.48
C GLU A 207 -5.60 13.60 0.14
N LYS A 208 -5.78 13.16 -1.11
CA LYS A 208 -5.35 11.82 -1.54
C LYS A 208 -3.84 11.64 -1.49
N LEU A 209 -3.08 12.66 -1.88
CA LEU A 209 -1.61 12.63 -1.80
C LEU A 209 -1.12 12.67 -0.34
N ALA A 210 -1.78 13.44 0.53
CA ALA A 210 -1.51 13.46 1.96
C ALA A 210 -1.77 12.09 2.61
N ALA A 211 -2.91 11.46 2.28
CA ALA A 211 -3.25 10.12 2.76
C ALA A 211 -2.25 9.06 2.27
N LEU A 212 -1.80 9.14 1.01
CA LEU A 212 -0.74 8.28 0.50
C LEU A 212 0.59 8.50 1.22
N HIS A 213 0.94 9.77 1.52
CA HIS A 213 2.16 10.09 2.24
C HIS A 213 2.21 9.46 3.62
N VAL A 214 1.14 9.58 4.40
CA VAL A 214 1.10 8.97 5.74
C VAL A 214 1.04 7.45 5.68
N HIS A 215 0.37 6.88 4.68
CA HIS A 215 0.41 5.44 4.43
C HIS A 215 1.82 4.93 4.11
N GLU A 216 2.58 5.65 3.28
CA GLU A 216 3.99 5.33 2.99
C GLU A 216 4.90 5.47 4.22
N LYS A 217 4.50 6.28 5.21
CA LYS A 217 5.19 6.42 6.51
C LYS A 217 4.80 5.34 7.53
N GLY A 218 3.94 4.40 7.16
CA GLY A 218 3.52 3.28 8.02
C GLY A 218 2.23 3.53 8.80
N MET A 219 1.62 4.71 8.68
CA MET A 219 0.36 5.02 9.34
C MET A 219 -0.81 4.35 8.61
N LYS A 220 -1.80 3.87 9.35
CA LYS A 220 -3.01 3.27 8.79
C LYS A 220 -4.10 4.31 8.68
N VAL A 221 -4.47 4.70 7.45
CA VAL A 221 -5.63 5.57 7.21
C VAL A 221 -6.91 4.81 7.61
N ILE A 222 -7.64 5.35 8.58
CA ILE A 222 -8.89 4.79 9.12
C ILE A 222 -10.08 5.34 8.35
N GLU A 223 -10.15 6.66 8.23
CA GLU A 223 -11.26 7.39 7.61
C GLU A 223 -10.73 8.68 6.97
N MET A 224 -11.41 9.17 5.95
CA MET A 224 -11.12 10.46 5.31
C MET A 224 -12.41 11.28 5.21
N ASN A 225 -12.26 12.60 5.27
CA ASN A 225 -13.33 13.57 5.02
C ASN A 225 -14.53 13.34 5.95
N ARG A 226 -14.26 13.11 7.25
CA ARG A 226 -15.27 12.88 8.27
C ARG A 226 -15.99 14.18 8.58
N ASN A 227 -17.25 14.27 8.21
CA ASN A 227 -18.10 15.40 8.59
C ASN A 227 -18.56 15.27 10.06
N CYS A 228 -18.32 16.30 10.85
CA CYS A 228 -18.64 16.43 12.26
C CYS A 228 -19.48 17.70 12.48
N PRO A 229 -20.77 17.71 12.09
CA PRO A 229 -21.62 18.88 12.26
C PRO A 229 -21.89 19.16 13.75
N PRO A 230 -21.95 20.44 14.19
CA PRO A 230 -21.76 21.68 13.43
C PRO A 230 -20.28 22.15 13.33
N HIS A 231 -19.32 21.33 13.76
CA HIS A 231 -17.95 21.74 14.05
C HIS A 231 -17.02 21.79 12.83
N GLY A 232 -17.30 20.99 11.79
CA GLY A 232 -16.57 21.02 10.53
C GLY A 232 -16.30 19.62 9.98
N GLU A 233 -15.21 19.49 9.25
CA GLU A 233 -14.76 18.23 8.66
C GLU A 233 -13.34 17.93 9.15
N ILE A 234 -13.02 16.64 9.29
CA ILE A 234 -11.67 16.14 9.52
C ILE A 234 -11.20 15.46 8.25
N ASP A 235 -10.13 15.99 7.63
CA ASP A 235 -9.67 15.51 6.32
C ASP A 235 -9.14 14.08 6.36
N ILE A 236 -8.30 13.74 7.35
CA ILE A 236 -7.75 12.38 7.51
C ILE A 236 -7.72 11.99 8.98
N ILE A 237 -8.23 10.80 9.26
CA ILE A 237 -8.07 10.11 10.54
C ILE A 237 -7.20 8.88 10.27
N ALA A 238 -6.06 8.80 10.95
CA ALA A 238 -5.10 7.71 10.81
C ALA A 238 -4.70 7.16 12.17
N LEU A 239 -4.14 5.95 12.17
CA LEU A 239 -3.54 5.31 13.33
C LEU A 239 -2.02 5.21 13.08
N ASP A 240 -1.23 5.79 13.98
CA ASP A 240 0.22 5.67 14.01
C ASP A 240 0.59 4.79 15.20
N GLU A 241 0.89 3.52 14.94
CA GLU A 241 1.01 2.47 15.96
C GLU A 241 -0.28 2.35 16.79
N ASP A 242 -0.29 2.87 18.02
CA ASP A 242 -1.45 2.87 18.93
C ASP A 242 -2.02 4.28 19.17
N GLU A 243 -1.47 5.31 18.51
CA GLU A 243 -1.91 6.71 18.65
C GLU A 243 -2.81 7.13 17.49
N MET A 244 -3.99 7.67 17.81
CA MET A 244 -4.88 8.25 16.81
C MET A 244 -4.33 9.59 16.33
N VAL A 245 -4.34 9.80 15.03
CA VAL A 245 -3.80 11.01 14.40
C VAL A 245 -4.88 11.68 13.56
N PHE A 246 -5.21 12.91 13.91
CA PHE A 246 -6.14 13.76 13.18
C PHE A 246 -5.34 14.73 12.33
N ILE A 247 -5.51 14.67 11.02
CA ILE A 247 -4.65 15.40 10.09
C ILE A 247 -5.47 16.39 9.27
N GLU A 248 -5.02 17.63 9.29
CA GLU A 248 -5.55 18.72 8.48
C GLU A 248 -4.66 18.92 7.23
N VAL A 249 -5.28 18.96 6.05
CA VAL A 249 -4.60 19.04 4.76
C VAL A 249 -4.80 20.41 4.12
N LYS A 250 -3.69 21.08 3.82
CA LYS A 250 -3.67 22.32 3.06
C LYS A 250 -3.09 22.09 1.67
N THR A 251 -3.87 22.35 0.64
CA THR A 251 -3.47 22.10 -0.76
C THR A 251 -3.21 23.39 -1.53
N ALA A 252 -2.12 23.42 -2.29
CA ALA A 252 -1.68 24.57 -3.07
C ALA A 252 -1.44 24.20 -4.54
N TYR A 253 -1.93 25.03 -5.46
CA TYR A 253 -1.70 24.93 -6.89
C TYR A 253 -1.67 26.32 -7.52
N LYS A 254 -0.65 26.61 -8.34
CA LYS A 254 -0.38 27.94 -8.95
C LYS A 254 -0.21 29.10 -7.96
N THR A 255 -0.11 28.80 -6.67
CA THR A 255 0.18 29.75 -5.59
C THR A 255 1.66 29.69 -5.21
N ASN A 256 2.22 30.82 -4.77
CA ASN A 256 3.62 30.88 -4.34
C ASN A 256 3.81 29.99 -3.09
N PRO A 257 4.73 29.01 -3.11
CA PRO A 257 4.96 28.10 -1.99
C PRO A 257 5.25 28.83 -0.67
N ASN A 258 5.93 29.98 -0.75
CA ASN A 258 6.29 30.80 0.42
C ASN A 258 5.08 31.40 1.16
N ILE A 259 3.87 31.34 0.59
CA ILE A 259 2.64 31.86 1.21
C ILE A 259 1.99 30.82 2.14
N LEU A 260 2.30 29.52 2.01
CA LEU A 260 1.71 28.48 2.85
C LEU A 260 2.50 28.15 4.12
N GLY A 261 3.55 28.91 4.44
CA GLY A 261 4.17 28.87 5.76
C GLY A 261 3.26 29.37 6.91
N GLU A 262 2.01 29.74 6.62
CA GLU A 262 1.03 30.04 7.67
C GLU A 262 0.71 28.77 8.46
N LYS A 263 1.22 28.73 9.69
CA LYS A 263 0.76 27.86 10.79
C LYS A 263 -0.77 27.75 10.75
N ILE A 264 -1.31 26.58 11.10
CA ILE A 264 -2.77 26.46 11.28
C ILE A 264 -3.23 27.59 12.20
N THR A 265 -4.26 28.33 11.78
CA THR A 265 -4.79 29.45 12.58
C THR A 265 -5.47 28.91 13.84
N GLN A 266 -5.43 29.67 14.94
CA GLN A 266 -6.06 29.26 16.20
C GLN A 266 -7.54 28.86 16.00
N ASN A 267 -8.28 29.64 15.21
CA ASN A 267 -9.68 29.35 14.88
C ASN A 267 -9.87 27.98 14.21
N LYS A 268 -8.94 27.57 13.34
CA LYS A 268 -9.02 26.29 12.65
C LYS A 268 -8.68 25.13 13.59
N LEU A 269 -7.65 25.30 14.45
CA LEU A 269 -7.35 24.33 15.51
C LEU A 269 -8.51 24.17 16.50
N THR A 270 -9.18 25.25 16.90
CA THR A 270 -10.36 25.19 17.78
C THR A 270 -11.51 24.42 17.13
N ARG A 271 -11.79 24.67 15.85
CA ARG A 271 -12.82 23.93 15.10
C ARG A 271 -12.49 22.45 14.97
N LEU A 272 -11.24 22.14 14.65
CA LEU A 272 -10.77 20.76 14.57
C LEU A 272 -10.88 20.05 15.93
N SER A 273 -10.53 20.74 17.03
CA SER A 273 -10.67 20.19 18.38
C SER A 273 -12.12 19.84 18.72
N HIS A 274 -13.08 20.70 18.35
CA HIS A 274 -14.51 20.37 18.52
C HIS A 274 -14.97 19.23 17.61
N ALA A 275 -14.46 19.14 16.37
CA ALA A 275 -14.76 18.04 15.48
C ALA A 275 -14.24 16.70 16.03
N ILE A 276 -13.03 16.70 16.61
CA ILE A 276 -12.43 15.53 17.28
C ILE A 276 -13.29 15.10 18.48
N GLN A 277 -13.74 16.05 19.30
CA GLN A 277 -14.64 15.75 20.43
C GLN A 277 -15.96 15.11 19.97
N ALA A 278 -16.56 15.62 18.88
CA ALA A 278 -17.75 15.00 18.30
C ALA A 278 -17.46 13.60 17.75
N TYR A 279 -16.32 13.40 17.09
CA TYR A 279 -15.89 12.08 16.62
C TYR A 279 -15.73 11.08 17.78
N GLN A 280 -15.16 11.50 18.91
CA GLN A 280 -15.01 10.67 20.12
C GLN A 280 -16.35 10.30 20.77
N GLN A 281 -17.41 11.08 20.57
CA GLN A 281 -18.76 10.74 21.07
C GLN A 281 -19.46 9.70 20.18
N ASP A 282 -19.19 9.74 18.87
CA ASP A 282 -19.73 8.79 17.89
C ASP A 282 -19.01 7.43 17.90
N THR A 283 -17.81 7.38 18.49
CA THR A 283 -16.90 6.23 18.48
C THR A 283 -16.50 5.82 19.89
N GLU A 284 -15.68 4.77 20.03
CA GLU A 284 -15.07 4.46 21.32
C GLU A 284 -14.16 5.59 21.77
N GLN A 285 -14.11 5.83 23.09
CA GLN A 285 -13.31 6.90 23.65
C GLN A 285 -11.83 6.70 23.27
N ILE A 286 -11.23 7.74 22.70
CA ILE A 286 -9.83 7.73 22.29
C ILE A 286 -9.00 8.28 23.45
N ASP A 287 -8.16 7.42 24.03
CA ASP A 287 -7.31 7.75 25.20
C ASP A 287 -6.16 8.69 24.86
N SER A 288 -5.60 8.58 23.64
CA SER A 288 -4.47 9.39 23.18
C SER A 288 -4.62 9.73 21.70
N PHE A 289 -4.42 11.01 21.38
CA PHE A 289 -4.35 11.46 20.00
C PHE A 289 -3.38 12.63 19.83
N ARG A 290 -2.90 12.79 18.61
CA ARG A 290 -2.20 14.00 18.17
C ARG A 290 -2.85 14.62 16.94
N ILE A 291 -2.58 15.90 16.75
CA ILE A 291 -3.03 16.66 15.59
C ILE A 291 -1.80 16.94 14.71
N ASP A 292 -1.90 16.59 13.43
CA ASP A 292 -0.87 16.85 12.44
C ASP A 292 -1.41 17.80 11.36
N SER A 293 -0.50 18.46 10.62
CA SER A 293 -0.85 19.17 9.39
C SER A 293 0.02 18.72 8.23
N LEU A 294 -0.61 18.55 7.07
CA LEU A 294 0.04 18.25 5.82
C LEU A 294 -0.18 19.37 4.81
N PHE A 295 0.91 19.88 4.26
CA PHE A 295 0.88 20.83 3.17
C PHE A 295 1.26 20.14 1.87
N VAL A 296 0.36 20.16 0.89
CA VAL A 296 0.55 19.52 -0.41
C VAL A 296 0.62 20.56 -1.51
N PHE A 297 1.80 20.72 -2.10
CA PHE A 297 2.04 21.60 -3.23
C PHE A 297 2.00 20.80 -4.53
N LEU A 298 0.96 21.01 -5.31
CA LEU A 298 0.79 20.34 -6.59
C LEU A 298 1.69 21.00 -7.65
N LYS A 299 2.73 20.27 -8.08
CA LYS A 299 3.55 20.60 -9.23
C LYS A 299 3.39 19.52 -10.29
N LYS A 300 3.63 19.88 -11.56
CA LYS A 300 3.59 18.91 -12.66
C LYS A 300 4.58 17.79 -12.37
N ASN A 301 4.08 16.54 -12.31
CA ASN A 301 4.81 15.30 -12.07
C ASN A 301 5.48 15.09 -10.71
N ASN A 302 5.69 16.11 -9.88
CA ASN A 302 6.40 15.96 -8.61
C ASN A 302 5.78 16.84 -7.50
N PRO A 303 4.67 16.40 -6.87
CA PRO A 303 4.10 17.12 -5.74
C PRO A 303 5.11 17.18 -4.59
N MET A 304 5.10 18.29 -3.85
CA MET A 304 5.89 18.45 -2.64
C MET A 304 4.96 18.34 -1.44
N ILE A 305 5.36 17.59 -0.42
CA ILE A 305 4.57 17.36 0.78
C ILE A 305 5.43 17.71 2.00
N GLU A 306 4.89 18.55 2.87
CA GLU A 306 5.49 18.89 4.17
C GLU A 306 4.55 18.44 5.28
N HIS A 307 5.07 17.65 6.23
CA HIS A 307 4.31 17.07 7.33
C HIS A 307 4.79 17.66 8.66
N PHE A 308 3.90 18.40 9.32
CA PHE A 308 4.12 18.97 10.64
C PHE A 308 3.37 18.12 11.67
N LYS A 309 4.10 17.44 12.56
CA LYS A 309 3.53 16.58 13.59
C LYS A 309 3.30 17.32 14.90
N GLY A 310 2.26 16.94 15.64
CA GLY A 310 2.05 17.41 17.02
C GLY A 310 1.81 18.91 17.12
N ILE A 311 0.85 19.42 16.37
CA ILE A 311 0.46 20.82 16.39
C ILE A 311 -0.45 21.06 17.59
N HIS A 312 -0.09 22.04 18.42
CA HIS A 312 -0.84 22.40 19.61
C HIS A 312 -1.51 23.77 19.46
N LEU A 313 -2.63 23.92 20.17
CA LEU A 313 -3.17 25.23 20.54
C LEU A 313 -2.23 25.77 21.62
N ASP A 314 -1.48 26.84 21.32
CA ASP A 314 -0.89 27.66 22.39
C ASP A 314 -1.99 28.32 23.23
#